data_AF-A0A3C0UMH4-F1
#
_entry.id   AF-A0A3C0UMH4-F1
#
_cell.length_a   1.000
_cell.length_b   1.000
_cell.length_c   1.000
_cell.angle_alpha   90.00
_cell.angle_beta   90.00
_cell.angle_gamma   90.00
#
_symmetry.space_group_name_H-M   'P 1'
#
loop_
_entity.id
_entity.type
_entity.pdbx_description
1 polymer ?
#
loop_
_entity_poly.entity_id
_entity_poly.type
_entity_poly.pdbx_seq_one_letter_code
_entity_poly.pdbx_strand_id
1 'polypeptide(L)'
;MGWLFPNVILAQVQTLTLQPERLSIRPNGYYIAQVVDERAVTSNIGKIWSRPQPITAVLQGGTAKAIETFLNRTFNPTKTDTLVPIIVVIKELRISETLTPANRVNGEIKLGLNFETYREGKRTALTGASAASTYTR
;
A
#
# COMPACT_ATOMS: atom_id res chain seq x y z
N MET A 1 -27.56 -3.91 -42.47
CA MET A 1 -26.42 -4.53 -41.77
C MET A 1 -26.04 -3.66 -40.60
N GLY A 2 -26.55 -3.94 -39.40
CA GLY A 2 -26.17 -3.22 -38.17
C GLY A 2 -24.98 -3.93 -37.53
N TRP A 3 -23.85 -3.23 -37.42
CA TRP A 3 -22.67 -3.74 -36.73
C TRP A 3 -22.91 -3.67 -35.22
N LEU A 4 -22.94 -4.83 -34.55
CA LEU A 4 -22.95 -4.92 -33.10
C LEU A 4 -21.51 -4.67 -32.60
N PHE A 5 -21.25 -3.49 -32.04
CA PHE A 5 -20.04 -3.28 -31.26
C PHE A 5 -20.23 -4.02 -29.92
N PRO A 6 -19.33 -4.92 -29.52
CA PRO A 6 -19.38 -5.50 -28.19
C PRO A 6 -19.17 -4.36 -27.18
N ASN A 7 -20.10 -4.21 -26.24
CA ASN A 7 -19.91 -3.36 -25.07
C ASN A 7 -18.71 -3.88 -24.28
N VAL A 8 -17.57 -3.20 -24.41
CA VAL A 8 -16.41 -3.46 -23.57
C VAL A 8 -16.76 -2.98 -22.17
N ILE A 9 -17.10 -3.90 -21.27
CA ILE A 9 -17.19 -3.60 -19.84
C ILE A 9 -15.75 -3.39 -19.35
N LEU A 10 -15.34 -2.12 -19.24
CA LEU A 10 -14.07 -1.80 -18.60
C LEU A 10 -14.16 -2.19 -17.13
N ALA A 11 -13.18 -2.96 -16.65
CA ALA A 11 -13.07 -3.28 -15.23
C ALA A 11 -12.95 -1.97 -14.44
N GLN A 12 -13.90 -1.72 -13.54
CA GLN A 12 -13.90 -0.50 -12.74
C GLN A 12 -12.79 -0.57 -11.69
N VAL A 13 -11.94 0.46 -11.67
CA VAL A 13 -10.80 0.61 -10.76
C VAL A 13 -11.03 1.82 -9.87
N GLN A 14 -10.90 1.64 -8.56
CA GLN A 14 -10.80 2.74 -7.61
C GLN A 14 -9.33 3.04 -7.35
N THR A 15 -8.93 4.28 -7.62
CA THR A 15 -7.65 4.80 -7.17
C THR A 15 -7.79 5.38 -5.77
N LEU A 16 -6.93 4.93 -4.86
CA LEU A 16 -6.84 5.39 -3.48
C LEU A 16 -5.57 6.23 -3.30
N THR A 17 -5.69 7.30 -2.53
CA THR A 17 -4.58 8.19 -2.19
C THR A 17 -4.31 8.10 -0.70
N LEU A 18 -3.06 7.81 -0.33
CA LEU A 18 -2.64 7.81 1.07
C LEU A 18 -2.59 9.25 1.58
N GLN A 19 -3.21 9.49 2.73
CA GLN A 19 -3.23 10.81 3.36
C GLN A 19 -2.07 10.89 4.36
N PRO A 20 -1.02 11.69 4.10
CA PRO A 20 0.09 11.82 5.02
C PRO A 20 -0.32 12.64 6.24
N GLU A 21 -0.29 12.02 7.41
CA GLU A 21 -0.36 12.71 8.69
C GLU A 21 1.05 12.79 9.28
N ARG A 22 1.48 14.00 9.68
CA ARG A 22 2.80 14.17 10.29
C ARG A 22 2.77 13.58 11.70
N LEU A 23 3.61 12.57 11.92
CA LEU A 23 3.85 12.04 13.25
C LEU A 23 4.63 13.07 14.08
N SER A 24 4.30 13.19 15.37
CA SER A 24 5.04 14.00 16.34
C SER A 24 6.42 13.42 16.67
N ILE A 25 6.61 12.13 16.38
CA ILE A 25 7.86 11.40 16.60
C ILE A 25 8.77 11.61 15.40
N ARG A 26 9.99 12.10 15.67
CA ARG A 26 11.05 12.19 14.65
C ARG A 26 12.03 11.02 14.84
N PRO A 27 12.28 10.22 13.79
CA PRO A 27 13.24 9.13 13.87
C PRO A 27 14.65 9.70 14.02
N ASN A 28 15.39 9.20 15.00
CA ASN A 28 16.80 9.52 15.17
C ASN A 28 17.62 8.33 14.65
N GLY A 29 18.50 8.57 13.68
CA GLY A 29 19.47 7.58 13.19
C GLY A 29 19.08 6.80 11.94
N TYR A 30 17.83 6.90 11.46
CA TYR A 30 17.35 6.16 10.28
C TYR A 30 16.52 7.03 9.34
N TYR A 31 16.49 6.66 8.06
CA TYR A 31 15.56 7.23 7.08
C TYR A 31 15.11 6.15 6.08
N ILE A 32 13.94 6.34 5.46
CA ILE A 32 13.44 5.47 4.40
C ILE A 32 14.15 5.84 3.10
N ALA A 33 15.02 4.97 2.61
CA ALA A 33 15.77 5.16 1.38
C ALA A 33 15.01 4.62 0.16
N GLN A 34 14.27 3.52 0.35
CA GLN A 34 13.57 2.84 -0.74
C GLN A 34 12.37 2.07 -0.20
N VAL A 35 11.31 1.95 -1.02
CA VAL A 35 10.24 0.98 -0.81
C VAL A 35 10.19 -0.01 -1.97
N VAL A 36 10.08 -1.30 -1.67
CA VAL A 36 9.98 -2.39 -2.65
C VAL A 36 8.70 -3.17 -2.41
N ASP A 37 7.93 -3.43 -3.45
CA ASP A 37 6.75 -4.29 -3.39
C ASP A 37 7.13 -5.70 -3.85
N GLU A 38 7.25 -6.63 -2.90
CA GLU A 38 7.58 -8.04 -3.15
C GLU A 38 6.38 -8.96 -2.92
N ARG A 39 5.16 -8.40 -2.95
CA ARG A 39 3.93 -9.19 -2.99
C ARG A 39 3.88 -9.98 -4.30
N ALA A 40 3.28 -11.17 -4.26
CA ALA A 40 3.07 -11.96 -5.47
C ALA A 40 2.18 -11.24 -6.51
N VAL A 41 1.25 -10.40 -6.05
CA VAL A 41 0.39 -9.57 -6.90
C VAL A 41 0.59 -8.10 -6.52
N THR A 42 1.23 -7.33 -7.39
CA THR A 42 1.58 -5.92 -7.15
C THR A 42 0.65 -4.93 -7.87
N SER A 43 -0.15 -5.40 -8.84
CA SER A 43 -1.00 -4.57 -9.71
C SER A 43 -2.17 -3.88 -8.99
N ASN A 44 -2.56 -4.38 -7.82
CA ASN A 44 -3.65 -3.84 -7.01
C ASN A 44 -3.42 -4.17 -5.52
N ILE A 45 -4.32 -3.69 -4.67
CA ILE A 45 -4.34 -3.97 -3.23
C ILE A 45 -5.63 -4.67 -2.81
N GLY A 46 -6.30 -5.37 -3.73
CA GLY A 46 -7.54 -6.10 -3.47
C GLY A 46 -8.77 -5.43 -4.07
N LYS A 47 -9.94 -5.70 -3.46
CA LYS A 47 -11.23 -5.23 -3.95
C LYS A 47 -11.98 -4.53 -2.82
N ILE A 48 -12.60 -3.41 -3.17
CA ILE A 48 -13.52 -2.68 -2.30
C ILE A 48 -14.94 -2.82 -2.84
N TRP A 49 -15.92 -2.96 -1.96
CA TRP A 49 -17.32 -3.02 -2.29
C TRP A 49 -17.82 -1.65 -2.76
N SER A 50 -18.33 -1.61 -3.98
CA SER A 50 -19.16 -0.53 -4.51
C SER A 50 -20.41 -1.15 -5.11
N ARG A 51 -21.54 -0.45 -5.13
CA ARG A 51 -22.70 -0.97 -5.88
C ARG A 51 -22.43 -0.86 -7.39
N PRO A 52 -22.82 -1.85 -8.21
CA PRO A 52 -23.48 -3.11 -7.84
C PRO A 52 -22.51 -4.25 -7.45
N GLN A 53 -21.21 -4.09 -7.65
CA GLN A 53 -20.21 -5.15 -7.48
C GLN A 53 -18.87 -4.61 -6.96
N PRO A 54 -18.02 -5.45 -6.34
CA PRO A 54 -16.69 -5.04 -5.90
C PRO A 54 -15.85 -4.51 -7.07
N ILE A 55 -15.08 -3.47 -6.79
CA ILE A 55 -14.18 -2.82 -7.74
C ILE A 55 -12.74 -3.00 -7.28
N THR A 56 -11.81 -3.10 -8.23
CA THR A 56 -10.39 -3.28 -7.93
C THR A 56 -9.82 -2.01 -7.32
N ALA A 57 -9.12 -2.10 -6.19
CA ALA A 57 -8.49 -0.97 -5.53
C ALA A 57 -6.99 -0.92 -5.89
N VAL A 58 -6.52 0.26 -6.29
CA VAL A 58 -5.10 0.53 -6.57
C VAL A 58 -4.65 1.77 -5.83
N LEU A 59 -3.37 1.85 -5.48
CA LEU A 59 -2.79 3.09 -4.97
C LEU A 59 -2.37 4.01 -6.12
N GLN A 60 -2.58 5.31 -5.94
CA GLN A 60 -2.17 6.32 -6.91
C GLN A 60 -0.66 6.22 -7.20
N GLY A 61 -0.29 6.04 -8.46
CA GLY A 61 1.11 5.88 -8.88
C GLY A 61 1.72 4.51 -8.62
N GLY A 62 0.92 3.53 -8.19
CA GLY A 62 1.37 2.17 -7.86
C GLY A 62 1.81 2.01 -6.40
N THR A 63 1.78 0.78 -5.89
CA THR A 63 1.91 0.50 -4.45
C THR A 63 3.23 0.98 -3.86
N ALA A 64 4.37 0.53 -4.40
CA ALA A 64 5.68 0.90 -3.88
C ALA A 64 5.87 2.43 -3.88
N LYS A 65 5.50 3.11 -4.98
CA LYS A 65 5.68 4.55 -5.11
C LYS A 65 4.77 5.35 -4.18
N ALA A 66 3.52 4.92 -4.03
CA ALA A 66 2.57 5.57 -3.12
C ALA A 66 3.06 5.49 -1.66
N ILE A 67 3.52 4.31 -1.23
CA ILE A 67 4.03 4.09 0.13
C ILE A 67 5.35 4.85 0.35
N GLU A 68 6.27 4.83 -0.62
CA GLU A 68 7.50 5.64 -0.57
C GLU A 68 7.19 7.13 -0.42
N THR A 69 6.26 7.65 -1.23
CA THR A 69 5.85 9.05 -1.18
C THR A 69 5.22 9.40 0.16
N PHE A 70 4.38 8.53 0.70
CA PHE A 70 3.79 8.69 2.01
C PHE A 70 4.86 8.74 3.11
N LEU A 71 5.73 7.73 3.18
CA LEU A 71 6.78 7.62 4.20
C LEU A 71 7.80 8.77 4.11
N ASN A 72 8.19 9.19 2.91
CA ASN A 72 9.09 10.32 2.73
C ASN A 72 8.49 11.62 3.26
N ARG A 73 7.17 11.80 3.18
CA ARG A 73 6.47 12.99 3.68
C ARG A 73 6.20 12.96 5.18
N THR A 74 6.04 11.77 5.76
CA THR A 74 5.65 11.60 7.17
C THR A 74 6.82 11.29 8.11
N PHE A 75 7.85 10.59 7.63
CA PHE A 75 8.92 10.03 8.45
C PHE A 75 10.29 10.65 8.19
N ASN A 76 10.66 10.88 6.92
CA ASN A 76 12.02 11.28 6.59
C ASN A 76 12.35 12.71 7.04
N PRO A 77 13.50 12.93 7.70
CA PRO A 77 13.99 14.25 8.00
C PRO A 77 14.53 14.94 6.74
N THR A 78 14.72 16.26 6.81
CA THR A 78 15.25 17.06 5.70
C THR A 78 16.71 16.74 5.36
N LYS A 79 17.48 16.20 6.31
CA LYS A 79 18.89 15.81 6.13
C LYS A 79 19.08 14.33 6.47
N THR A 80 19.71 13.58 5.58
CA THR A 80 19.84 12.11 5.69
C THR A 80 21.28 11.60 5.62
N ASP A 81 22.27 12.48 5.41
CA ASP A 81 23.66 12.10 5.10
C ASP A 81 24.36 11.28 6.19
N THR A 82 23.92 11.43 7.45
CA THR A 82 24.46 10.73 8.62
C THR A 82 23.55 9.60 9.12
N LEU A 83 22.44 9.34 8.41
CA LEU A 83 21.42 8.40 8.85
C LEU A 83 21.57 7.05 8.14
N VAL A 84 21.18 5.98 8.82
CA VAL A 84 21.19 4.63 8.26
C VAL A 84 20.02 4.48 7.28
N PRO A 85 20.27 4.07 6.02
CA PRO A 85 19.23 3.86 5.04
C PRO A 85 18.43 2.61 5.36
N ILE A 86 17.10 2.74 5.36
CA ILE A 86 16.16 1.64 5.52
C ILE A 86 15.42 1.39 4.20
N ILE A 87 15.38 0.13 3.80
CA ILE A 87 14.57 -0.38 2.71
C ILE A 87 13.33 -1.00 3.33
N VAL A 88 12.15 -0.50 2.96
CA VAL A 88 10.87 -1.08 3.37
C VAL A 88 10.43 -2.06 2.28
N VAL A 89 10.30 -3.33 2.65
CA VAL A 89 9.88 -4.40 1.74
C VAL A 89 8.45 -4.80 2.09
N ILE A 90 7.52 -4.55 1.19
CA ILE A 90 6.11 -4.90 1.34
C ILE A 90 5.96 -6.39 0.99
N LYS A 91 5.59 -7.20 1.98
CA LYS A 91 5.31 -8.64 1.84
C LYS A 91 3.80 -8.93 1.78
N GLU A 92 3.00 -8.09 2.43
CA GLU A 92 1.54 -8.12 2.34
C GLU A 92 0.99 -6.69 2.34
N LEU A 93 0.03 -6.42 1.46
CA LEU A 93 -0.82 -5.24 1.50
C LEU A 93 -2.10 -5.62 0.78
N ARG A 94 -3.18 -5.79 1.52
CA ARG A 94 -4.47 -6.16 0.94
C ARG A 94 -5.63 -5.52 1.69
N ILE A 95 -6.65 -5.16 0.94
CA ILE A 95 -7.96 -4.74 1.38
C ILE A 95 -8.96 -5.78 0.88
N SER A 96 -9.80 -6.26 1.79
CA SER A 96 -10.92 -7.14 1.47
C SER A 96 -12.18 -6.56 2.06
N GLU A 97 -13.16 -6.27 1.21
CA GLU A 97 -14.49 -5.83 1.65
C GLU A 97 -15.57 -6.82 1.21
N THR A 98 -16.53 -7.07 2.11
CA THR A 98 -17.67 -7.96 1.88
C THR A 98 -18.96 -7.27 2.29
N LEU A 99 -19.97 -7.34 1.42
CA LEU A 99 -21.32 -6.87 1.75
C LEU A 99 -21.98 -7.78 2.78
N THR A 100 -22.60 -7.18 3.77
CA THR A 100 -23.40 -7.86 4.79
C THR A 100 -24.90 -7.81 4.44
N PRO A 101 -25.72 -8.72 5.00
CA PRO A 101 -27.18 -8.71 4.76
C PRO A 101 -27.87 -7.39 5.15
N ALA A 102 -27.31 -6.65 6.12
CA ALA A 102 -27.83 -5.35 6.55
C ALA A 102 -27.42 -4.19 5.61
N ASN A 103 -26.93 -4.49 4.40
CA ASN A 103 -26.43 -3.51 3.44
C ASN A 103 -25.30 -2.62 4.00
N ARG A 104 -24.50 -3.18 4.91
CA ARG A 104 -23.22 -2.61 5.38
C ARG A 104 -22.06 -3.36 4.78
N VAL A 105 -20.89 -2.76 4.74
CA VAL A 105 -19.66 -3.37 4.25
C VAL A 105 -18.74 -3.65 5.42
N ASN A 106 -18.32 -4.91 5.58
CA ASN A 106 -17.24 -5.27 6.49
C ASN A 106 -15.94 -5.32 5.72
N GLY A 107 -14.91 -4.63 6.23
CA GLY A 107 -13.60 -4.54 5.62
C GLY A 107 -12.49 -5.06 6.52
N GLU A 108 -11.46 -5.61 5.90
CA GLU A 108 -10.18 -5.97 6.52
C GLU A 108 -9.03 -5.37 5.69
N ILE A 109 -8.06 -4.77 6.37
CA ILE A 109 -6.78 -4.36 5.81
C ILE A 109 -5.69 -5.17 6.48
N LYS A 110 -4.83 -5.83 5.71
CA LYS A 110 -3.61 -6.46 6.21
C LYS A 110 -2.37 -5.83 5.58
N LEU A 111 -1.34 -5.69 6.41
CA LEU A 111 -0.04 -5.13 6.08
C LEU A 111 1.04 -6.04 6.67
N GLY A 112 2.02 -6.39 5.84
CA GLY A 112 3.21 -7.14 6.24
C GLY A 112 4.44 -6.46 5.63
N LEU A 113 5.35 -6.03 6.48
CA LEU A 113 6.56 -5.30 6.11
C LEU A 113 7.80 -6.00 6.65
N ASN A 114 8.85 -6.05 5.84
CA ASN A 114 10.21 -6.27 6.29
C ASN A 114 11.01 -4.97 6.17
N PHE A 115 11.95 -4.79 7.08
CA PHE A 115 12.89 -3.68 7.07
C PHE A 115 14.28 -4.24 6.83
N GLU A 116 14.96 -3.70 5.83
CA GLU A 116 16.30 -4.09 5.44
C GLU A 116 17.21 -2.87 5.37
N THR A 117 18.52 -3.07 5.33
CA THR A 117 19.50 -2.02 5.05
C THR A 117 20.58 -2.54 4.11
N TYR A 118 21.40 -1.65 3.58
CA TYR A 118 22.58 -2.03 2.80
C TYR A 118 23.79 -2.20 3.73
N ARG A 119 24.39 -3.40 3.73
CA ARG A 119 25.71 -3.67 4.34
C ARG A 119 26.57 -4.38 3.32
N GLU A 120 27.78 -3.88 3.10
CA GLU A 120 28.75 -4.46 2.15
C GLU A 120 28.15 -4.69 0.74
N GLY A 121 27.31 -3.76 0.29
CA GLY A 121 26.65 -3.83 -1.02
C GLY A 121 25.48 -4.83 -1.12
N LYS A 122 25.09 -5.49 -0.03
CA LYS A 122 23.97 -6.44 0.01
C LYS A 122 22.84 -5.96 0.91
N ARG A 123 21.62 -6.35 0.59
CA ARG A 123 20.48 -6.15 1.49
C ARG A 123 20.60 -7.10 2.67
N THR A 124 20.55 -6.55 3.88
CA THR A 124 20.57 -7.29 5.14
C THR A 124 19.27 -7.04 5.88
N ALA A 125 18.56 -8.11 6.23
CA ALA A 125 17.34 -8.03 7.01
C ALA A 125 17.64 -7.46 8.41
N LEU A 126 16.78 -6.55 8.87
CA LEU A 126 16.83 -5.99 10.21
C LEU A 126 15.72 -6.57 11.07
N THR A 127 14.47 -6.42 10.64
CA THR A 127 13.29 -6.89 11.37
C THR A 127 12.08 -6.96 10.44
N GLY A 128 10.96 -7.50 10.94
CA GLY A 128 9.68 -7.51 10.24
C GLY A 128 8.54 -7.16 11.19
N ALA A 129 7.46 -6.64 10.62
CA ALA A 129 6.24 -6.30 11.33
C ALA A 129 5.01 -6.63 10.49
N SER A 130 3.95 -7.07 11.15
CA SER A 130 2.63 -7.25 10.54
C SER A 130 1.57 -6.51 11.35
N ALA A 131 0.57 -6.02 10.64
CA ALA A 131 -0.58 -5.35 11.22
C ALA A 131 -1.85 -5.73 10.45
N ALA A 132 -2.96 -5.78 11.15
CA ALA A 132 -4.28 -5.93 10.56
C ALA A 132 -5.26 -4.97 11.23
N SER A 133 -6.22 -4.47 10.46
CA SER A 133 -7.31 -3.64 10.95
C SER A 133 -8.61 -4.06 10.29
N THR A 134 -9.70 -4.02 11.05
CA THR A 134 -11.05 -4.29 10.56
C THR A 134 -11.92 -3.06 10.72
N TYR A 135 -12.91 -2.90 9.83
CA TYR A 135 -13.86 -1.79 9.88
C TYR A 135 -15.23 -2.22 9.34
N THR A 136 -16.24 -1.41 9.63
CA THR A 136 -17.57 -1.51 9.05
C THR A 136 -17.96 -0.13 8.52
N ARG A 137 -18.54 -0.07 7.32
CA ARG A 137 -19.08 1.17 6.71
C ARG A 137 -20.42 0.95 6.01
#